data_AF-S5Y4U5-F1
#
_entry.id   AF-S5Y4U5-F1
#
_cell.length_a   1.000
_cell.length_b   1.000
_cell.length_c   1.000
_cell.angle_alpha   90.00
_cell.angle_beta   90.00
_cell.angle_gamma   90.00
#
_symmetry.space_group_name_H-M   'P 1'
#
loop_
_entity.id
_entity.type
_entity.pdbx_description
1 polymer ?
#
loop_
_entity_poly.entity_id
_entity_poly.type
_entity_poly.pdbx_seq_one_letter_code
_entity_poly.pdbx_strand_id
1 'polypeptide(L)'
;MRRDIATQSINQSPRRSHLTRASVCSAHSRLAPPLDRPEFWQALGDAAPAYLSGVVTKGMSAPLTIRGESYAGMVVPAVAGTSDEVLAEIGTWVLQELGKTGKTVTVSEITAARDGTLGPADLKAIRPKDLAMRGPFAFVAMRFAPVRFASMRAAATRLARLARSRSALACAALGLVASALPAAAEIAAAPAPSAGRPAAKYPVTRATARQDYILHYSDCHGL
;
A
#
# COMPACT_ATOMS: atom_id res chain seq x y z
N MET A 1 29.03 76.87 2.67
CA MET A 1 28.09 75.81 2.24
C MET A 1 28.73 74.44 2.49
N ARG A 2 28.43 73.83 3.64
CA ARG A 2 28.73 72.42 3.97
C ARG A 2 27.38 71.79 4.29
N ARG A 3 27.04 70.67 3.64
CA ARG A 3 25.86 69.87 3.99
C ARG A 3 26.36 68.55 4.53
N ASP A 4 25.98 68.29 5.77
CA ASP A 4 26.27 67.09 6.53
C ASP A 4 25.56 65.88 5.91
N ILE A 5 26.33 64.82 5.67
CA ILE A 5 25.81 63.51 5.26
C ILE A 5 25.57 62.73 6.54
N ALA A 6 24.31 62.69 6.99
CA ALA A 6 23.88 61.86 8.10
C ALA A 6 23.86 60.38 7.66
N THR A 7 24.79 59.60 8.20
CA THR A 7 24.83 58.14 8.11
C THR A 7 23.61 57.55 8.83
N GLN A 8 22.55 57.22 8.09
CA GLN A 8 21.47 56.39 8.61
C GLN A 8 21.97 54.95 8.78
N SER A 9 22.34 54.62 10.00
CA SER A 9 22.58 53.27 10.48
C SER A 9 21.27 52.48 10.42
N ILE A 10 21.07 51.74 9.32
CA ILE A 10 19.98 50.77 9.16
C ILE A 10 20.27 49.62 10.13
N ASN A 11 19.72 49.73 11.33
CA ASN A 11 19.70 48.69 12.35
C ASN A 11 18.77 47.55 11.87
N GLN A 12 19.29 46.70 10.98
CA GLN A 12 18.67 45.44 10.65
C GLN A 12 18.79 44.51 11.86
N SER A 13 17.82 44.59 12.77
CA SER A 13 17.64 43.59 13.81
C SER A 13 17.49 42.20 13.15
N PRO A 14 18.34 41.22 13.45
CA PRO A 14 18.17 39.86 12.97
C PRO A 14 17.06 39.18 13.79
N ARG A 15 15.80 39.65 13.66
CA ARG A 15 14.63 38.86 14.06
C ARG A 15 14.32 37.85 12.94
N ARG A 16 15.32 37.03 12.62
CA ARG A 16 15.17 35.89 11.71
C ARG A 16 14.60 34.71 12.49
N SER A 17 13.32 34.44 12.22
CA SER A 17 12.94 33.10 11.77
C SER A 17 13.12 31.93 12.75
N HIS A 18 12.74 32.13 14.02
CA HIS A 18 12.49 31.02 14.94
C HIS A 18 10.99 30.69 15.04
N LEU A 19 10.21 30.94 13.98
CA LEU A 19 9.04 30.09 13.74
C LEU A 19 9.60 28.70 13.48
N THR A 20 9.79 27.98 14.59
CA THR A 20 10.32 26.64 14.69
C THR A 20 9.68 25.77 13.61
N ARG A 21 10.50 25.18 12.74
CA ARG A 21 10.10 24.25 11.66
C ARG A 21 9.01 23.26 12.10
N ALA A 22 8.99 22.87 13.37
CA ALA A 22 7.94 22.05 14.00
C ALA A 22 6.50 22.56 13.77
N SER A 23 6.27 23.88 13.72
CA SER A 23 4.92 24.45 13.56
C SER A 23 4.34 24.30 12.15
N VAL A 24 5.18 24.07 11.12
CA VAL A 24 4.72 23.92 9.73
C VAL A 24 4.33 22.47 9.42
N CYS A 25 4.93 21.48 10.10
CA CYS A 25 4.55 20.07 9.96
C CYS A 25 3.16 19.78 10.60
N SER A 26 2.78 20.46 11.70
CA SER A 26 1.48 20.25 12.35
C SER A 26 0.26 20.79 11.59
N ALA A 27 0.44 21.68 10.61
CA ALA A 27 -0.69 22.17 9.81
C ALA A 27 -1.14 21.14 8.76
N HIS A 28 -0.24 20.26 8.31
CA HIS A 28 -0.52 19.24 7.31
C HIS A 28 -1.11 17.95 7.91
N SER A 29 -0.91 17.71 9.21
CA SER A 29 -1.41 16.51 9.89
C SER A 29 -2.94 16.46 10.02
N ARG A 30 -3.64 17.56 9.71
CA ARG A 30 -5.11 17.62 9.63
C ARG A 30 -5.68 17.26 8.26
N LEU A 31 -4.83 17.13 7.24
CA LEU A 31 -5.27 16.91 5.85
C LEU A 31 -5.31 15.44 5.44
N ALA A 32 -4.62 14.56 6.17
CA ALA A 32 -4.65 13.12 5.93
C ALA A 32 -4.49 12.36 7.26
N PRO A 33 -5.25 11.28 7.47
CA PRO A 33 -5.02 10.43 8.63
C PRO A 33 -3.63 9.77 8.50
N PRO A 34 -2.89 9.60 9.61
CA PRO A 34 -1.64 8.86 9.57
C PRO A 34 -1.90 7.39 9.17
N LEU A 35 -1.06 6.87 8.26
CA LEU A 35 -1.14 5.47 7.80
C LEU A 35 -0.37 4.49 8.71
N ASP A 36 0.52 4.98 9.60
CA ASP A 36 1.42 4.21 10.49
C ASP A 36 0.71 3.56 11.70
N ARG A 37 -0.47 2.99 11.46
CA ARG A 37 -1.37 2.55 12.52
C ARG A 37 -1.53 1.04 12.53
N PRO A 38 -0.55 0.28 13.04
CA PRO A 38 -0.60 -1.18 13.02
C PRO A 38 -1.87 -1.72 13.68
N GLU A 39 -2.38 -1.07 14.73
CA GLU A 39 -3.63 -1.47 15.40
C GLU A 39 -4.85 -1.43 14.47
N PHE A 40 -4.89 -0.47 13.55
CA PHE A 40 -5.97 -0.34 12.58
C PHE A 40 -5.93 -1.47 11.55
N TRP A 41 -4.74 -1.71 10.99
CA TRP A 41 -4.54 -2.73 9.97
C TRP A 41 -4.71 -4.14 10.53
N GLN A 42 -4.26 -4.39 11.77
CA GLN A 42 -4.44 -5.66 12.45
C GLN A 42 -5.90 -5.93 12.81
N ALA A 43 -6.65 -4.90 13.21
CA ALA A 43 -8.08 -5.05 13.52
C ALA A 43 -8.93 -5.38 12.28
N LEU A 44 -8.47 -5.03 11.07
CA LEU A 44 -9.10 -5.46 9.82
C LEU A 44 -8.90 -6.96 9.54
N GLY A 45 -7.85 -7.58 10.07
CA GLY A 45 -7.55 -8.99 9.87
C GLY A 45 -7.47 -9.38 8.38
N ASP A 46 -8.24 -10.38 7.99
CA ASP A 46 -8.26 -10.88 6.61
C ASP A 46 -8.94 -9.93 5.62
N ALA A 47 -9.71 -8.95 6.11
CA ALA A 47 -10.33 -7.93 5.25
C ALA A 47 -9.36 -6.81 4.83
N ALA A 48 -8.14 -6.76 5.39
CA ALA A 48 -7.21 -5.67 5.15
C ALA A 48 -6.80 -5.49 3.67
N PRO A 49 -6.46 -6.54 2.89
CA PRO A 49 -6.15 -6.40 1.47
C PRO A 49 -7.34 -5.88 0.67
N ALA A 50 -8.53 -6.47 0.86
CA ALA A 50 -9.75 -6.04 0.17
C ALA A 50 -10.13 -4.59 0.49
N TYR A 51 -9.99 -4.19 1.76
CA TYR A 51 -10.23 -2.81 2.19
C TYR A 51 -9.28 -1.83 1.50
N LEU A 52 -7.98 -2.12 1.52
CA LEU A 52 -6.97 -1.24 0.92
C LEU A 52 -7.14 -1.14 -0.59
N SER A 53 -7.35 -2.27 -1.27
CA SER A 53 -7.64 -2.33 -2.71
C SER A 53 -8.86 -1.50 -3.08
N GLY A 54 -9.94 -1.58 -2.29
CA GLY A 54 -11.14 -0.76 -2.50
C GLY A 54 -10.88 0.73 -2.32
N VAL A 55 -10.15 1.12 -1.26
CA VAL A 55 -9.84 2.54 -1.00
C VAL A 55 -8.99 3.14 -2.14
N VAL A 56 -7.98 2.43 -2.65
CA VAL A 56 -7.12 2.98 -3.71
C VAL A 56 -7.82 3.01 -5.07
N THR A 57 -8.71 2.06 -5.36
CA THR A 57 -9.38 1.96 -6.67
C THR A 57 -10.65 2.80 -6.78
N LYS A 58 -11.40 2.97 -5.69
CA LYS A 58 -12.70 3.66 -5.69
C LYS A 58 -12.70 4.95 -4.88
N GLY A 59 -11.67 5.17 -4.09
CA GLY A 59 -11.65 6.25 -3.12
C GLY A 59 -12.60 5.97 -1.95
N MET A 60 -12.67 6.93 -1.05
CA MET A 60 -13.51 6.84 0.14
C MET A 60 -13.81 8.23 0.69
N SER A 61 -15.05 8.44 1.11
CA SER A 61 -15.46 9.60 1.90
C SER A 61 -16.14 9.11 3.17
N ALA A 62 -15.47 9.28 4.31
CA ALA A 62 -16.06 8.94 5.60
C ALA A 62 -15.36 9.72 6.71
N PRO A 63 -16.11 10.26 7.69
CA PRO A 63 -15.51 10.84 8.87
C PRO A 63 -14.69 9.78 9.62
N LEU A 64 -13.57 10.22 10.16
CA LEU A 64 -12.60 9.40 10.86
C LEU A 64 -12.24 10.07 12.18
N THR A 65 -12.18 9.31 13.27
CA THR A 65 -11.60 9.79 14.52
C THR A 65 -10.39 8.92 14.84
N ILE A 66 -9.22 9.54 14.97
CA ILE A 66 -7.95 8.85 15.14
C ILE A 66 -7.20 9.56 16.26
N ARG A 67 -6.91 8.85 17.35
CA ARG A 67 -6.18 9.40 18.51
C ARG A 67 -6.78 10.72 19.03
N GLY A 68 -8.10 10.83 19.04
CA GLY A 68 -8.83 12.03 19.48
C GLY A 68 -8.94 13.15 18.42
N GLU A 69 -8.28 13.03 17.28
CA GLU A 69 -8.41 13.97 16.17
C GLU A 69 -9.51 13.53 15.21
N SER A 70 -10.43 14.45 14.90
CA SER A 70 -11.51 14.21 13.95
C SER A 70 -11.12 14.73 12.57
N TYR A 71 -11.19 13.84 11.59
CA TYR A 71 -11.01 14.08 10.17
C TYR A 71 -12.38 14.00 9.51
N ALA A 72 -13.08 15.13 9.46
CA ALA A 72 -14.39 15.26 8.82
C ALA A 72 -14.25 15.87 7.42
N GLY A 73 -15.06 15.40 6.47
CA GLY A 73 -15.12 16.00 5.12
C GLY A 73 -13.99 15.62 4.17
N MET A 74 -13.12 14.67 4.54
CA MET A 74 -12.04 14.25 3.66
C MET A 74 -12.52 13.24 2.63
N VAL A 75 -12.35 13.60 1.37
CA VAL A 75 -12.54 12.72 0.22
C VAL A 75 -11.17 12.22 -0.18
N VAL A 76 -10.93 10.93 -0.05
CA VAL A 76 -9.79 10.26 -0.67
C VAL A 76 -10.23 9.89 -2.09
N PRO A 77 -9.78 10.59 -3.14
CA PRO A 77 -10.14 10.21 -4.51
C PRO A 77 -9.49 8.87 -4.88
N ALA A 78 -10.10 8.17 -5.84
CA ALA A 78 -9.48 7.01 -6.46
C ALA A 78 -8.12 7.39 -7.10
N VAL A 79 -7.14 6.50 -7.00
CA VAL A 79 -5.83 6.67 -7.62
C VAL A 79 -5.94 6.34 -9.11
N ALA A 80 -6.13 7.37 -9.93
CA ALA A 80 -6.23 7.23 -11.38
C ALA A 80 -4.84 7.16 -12.05
N GLY A 81 -4.76 6.50 -13.21
CA GLY A 81 -3.57 6.50 -14.06
C GLY A 81 -2.38 5.66 -13.56
N THR A 82 -2.55 4.91 -12.47
CA THR A 82 -1.54 3.98 -11.95
C THR A 82 -1.92 2.54 -12.32
N SER A 83 -0.93 1.72 -12.69
CA SER A 83 -1.17 0.32 -13.05
C SER A 83 -1.45 -0.55 -11.82
N ASP A 84 -2.10 -1.69 -12.03
CA ASP A 84 -2.54 -2.58 -10.95
C ASP A 84 -1.35 -3.23 -10.23
N GLU A 85 -0.26 -3.47 -10.96
CA GLU A 85 1.00 -3.98 -10.40
C GLU A 85 1.60 -3.00 -9.39
N VAL A 86 1.62 -1.70 -9.75
CA VAL A 86 2.15 -0.65 -8.87
C VAL A 86 1.23 -0.47 -7.65
N LEU A 87 -0.09 -0.50 -7.84
CA LEU A 87 -1.03 -0.42 -6.72
C LEU A 87 -0.91 -1.62 -5.77
N ALA A 88 -0.71 -2.82 -6.29
CA ALA A 88 -0.49 -4.03 -5.48
C ALA A 88 0.84 -3.97 -4.70
N GLU A 89 1.91 -3.45 -5.31
CA GLU A 89 3.20 -3.24 -4.64
C GLU A 89 3.08 -2.22 -3.50
N ILE A 90 2.46 -1.06 -3.75
CA ILE A 90 2.22 -0.03 -2.74
C ILE A 90 1.33 -0.59 -1.62
N GLY A 91 0.24 -1.28 -1.96
CA GLY A 91 -0.67 -1.87 -0.99
C GLY A 91 0.01 -2.91 -0.10
N THR A 92 0.87 -3.74 -0.70
CA THR A 92 1.71 -4.69 0.05
C THR A 92 2.67 -3.99 0.99
N TRP A 93 3.35 -2.93 0.52
CA TRP A 93 4.25 -2.15 1.37
C TRP A 93 3.51 -1.52 2.56
N VAL A 94 2.32 -0.94 2.36
CA VAL A 94 1.50 -0.40 3.45
C VAL A 94 1.14 -1.47 4.48
N LEU A 95 0.65 -2.64 4.04
CA LEU A 95 0.22 -3.70 4.97
C LEU A 95 1.39 -4.37 5.72
N GLN A 96 2.55 -4.50 5.08
CA GLN A 96 3.73 -5.10 5.67
C GLN A 96 4.49 -4.11 6.56
N GLU A 97 4.81 -2.93 6.05
CA GLU A 97 5.69 -1.98 6.74
C GLU A 97 4.95 -1.10 7.73
N LEU A 98 3.79 -0.55 7.36
CA LEU A 98 3.02 0.34 8.24
C LEU A 98 2.02 -0.45 9.09
N GLY A 99 1.39 -1.46 8.49
CA GLY A 99 0.39 -2.30 9.15
C GLY A 99 0.94 -3.42 10.01
N LYS A 100 2.20 -3.83 9.80
CA LYS A 100 2.83 -4.97 10.47
C LYS A 100 1.93 -6.22 10.50
N THR A 101 1.17 -6.45 9.42
CA THR A 101 0.18 -7.54 9.33
C THR A 101 0.72 -8.81 8.67
N GLY A 102 1.83 -8.70 7.94
CA GLY A 102 2.36 -9.77 7.08
C GLY A 102 1.47 -10.11 5.88
N LYS A 103 0.39 -9.34 5.63
CA LYS A 103 -0.50 -9.53 4.49
C LYS A 103 0.07 -8.86 3.24
N THR A 104 -0.37 -9.33 2.09
CA THR A 104 0.02 -8.83 0.76
C THR A 104 -1.22 -8.46 -0.03
N VAL A 105 -1.10 -7.47 -0.90
CA VAL A 105 -2.12 -7.14 -1.90
C VAL A 105 -1.66 -7.69 -3.25
N THR A 106 -2.53 -8.43 -3.92
CA THR A 106 -2.27 -9.02 -5.23
C THR A 106 -2.89 -8.20 -6.36
N VAL A 107 -2.37 -8.35 -7.58
CA VAL A 107 -2.92 -7.68 -8.77
C VAL A 107 -4.39 -8.05 -8.98
N SER A 108 -4.74 -9.34 -8.82
CA SER A 108 -6.12 -9.83 -8.92
C SER A 108 -7.07 -9.18 -7.93
N GLU A 109 -6.62 -8.84 -6.72
CA GLU A 109 -7.45 -8.13 -5.74
C GLU A 109 -7.67 -6.67 -6.12
N ILE A 110 -6.69 -6.01 -6.74
CA ILE A 110 -6.84 -4.64 -7.26
C ILE A 110 -7.86 -4.64 -8.41
N THR A 111 -7.71 -5.56 -9.36
CA THR A 111 -8.65 -5.69 -10.49
C THR A 111 -10.06 -6.03 -9.98
N ALA A 112 -10.19 -7.00 -9.07
CA ALA A 112 -11.47 -7.35 -8.47
C ALA A 112 -12.08 -6.19 -7.66
N ALA A 113 -11.28 -5.39 -6.97
CA ALA A 113 -11.78 -4.22 -6.25
C ALA A 113 -12.29 -3.13 -7.21
N ARG A 114 -11.60 -2.93 -8.34
CA ARG A 114 -12.00 -1.99 -9.39
C ARG A 114 -13.33 -2.39 -10.05
N ASP A 115 -13.43 -3.65 -10.45
CA ASP A 115 -14.58 -4.17 -11.20
C ASP A 115 -15.76 -4.58 -10.28
N GLY A 116 -15.47 -4.85 -9.01
CA GLY A 116 -16.43 -5.40 -8.06
C GLY A 116 -17.52 -4.41 -7.63
N THR A 117 -18.48 -4.91 -6.85
CA THR A 117 -19.60 -4.12 -6.32
C THR A 117 -19.29 -3.39 -5.02
N LEU A 118 -18.15 -3.69 -4.36
CA LEU A 118 -17.73 -3.06 -3.11
C LEU A 118 -17.73 -1.52 -3.26
N GLY A 119 -18.72 -0.87 -2.67
CA GLY A 119 -18.88 0.58 -2.73
C GLY A 119 -18.24 1.29 -1.53
N PRO A 120 -18.19 2.63 -1.54
CA PRO A 120 -17.72 3.41 -0.39
C PRO A 120 -18.45 3.10 0.92
N ALA A 121 -19.74 2.74 0.84
CA ALA A 121 -20.54 2.34 2.00
C ALA A 121 -20.05 1.02 2.62
N ASP A 122 -19.69 0.04 1.80
CA ASP A 122 -19.18 -1.26 2.26
C ASP A 122 -17.80 -1.11 2.89
N LEU A 123 -16.93 -0.28 2.30
CA LEU A 123 -15.63 0.06 2.87
C LEU A 123 -15.78 0.70 4.26
N LYS A 124 -16.79 1.56 4.43
CA LYS A 124 -17.12 2.14 5.74
C LYS A 124 -17.63 1.07 6.72
N ALA A 125 -18.39 0.09 6.26
CA ALA A 125 -18.92 -0.99 7.10
C ALA A 125 -17.83 -1.95 7.60
N ILE A 126 -16.82 -2.24 6.77
CA ILE A 126 -15.68 -3.10 7.11
C ILE A 126 -14.76 -2.43 8.15
N ARG A 127 -14.76 -1.09 8.22
CA ARG A 127 -13.89 -0.35 9.13
C ARG A 127 -14.15 -0.74 10.59
N PRO A 128 -13.11 -1.03 11.39
CA PRO A 128 -13.29 -1.32 12.80
C PRO A 128 -13.87 -0.09 13.52
N LYS A 129 -15.09 -0.19 14.04
CA LYS A 129 -15.83 0.91 14.66
C LYS A 129 -15.32 1.28 16.06
N ASP A 130 -14.55 0.38 16.67
CA ASP A 130 -14.23 0.42 18.11
C ASP A 130 -12.76 0.80 18.41
N LEU A 131 -11.97 1.13 17.39
CA LEU A 131 -10.55 1.49 17.58
C LEU A 131 -10.35 2.82 18.32
N ALA A 132 -11.37 3.67 18.39
CA ALA A 132 -11.32 4.92 19.15
C ALA A 132 -11.49 4.70 20.67
N MET A 133 -12.00 3.54 21.11
CA MET A 133 -12.38 3.29 22.51
C MET A 133 -11.47 2.28 23.21
N ARG A 134 -10.70 1.48 22.47
CA ARG A 134 -9.68 0.60 23.07
C ARG A 134 -8.41 1.39 23.28
N GLY A 135 -8.23 1.87 24.51
CA GLY A 135 -6.99 2.48 24.98
C GLY A 135 -5.75 1.59 24.74
N PRO A 136 -4.54 2.14 24.93
CA PRO A 136 -3.28 1.64 24.36
C PRO A 136 -2.82 0.22 24.74
N PHE A 137 -3.58 -0.53 25.55
CA PHE A 137 -3.11 -1.79 26.15
C PHE A 137 -4.10 -2.95 26.12
N ALA A 138 -5.14 -2.91 25.28
CA ALA A 138 -5.92 -4.12 24.99
C ALA A 138 -5.19 -5.03 23.98
N PHE A 139 -3.87 -5.16 24.11
CA PHE A 139 -3.13 -6.28 23.54
C PHE A 139 -3.60 -7.49 24.35
N VAL A 140 -4.65 -8.15 23.87
CA VAL A 140 -4.91 -9.53 24.26
C VAL A 140 -3.60 -10.22 23.98
N ALA A 141 -2.90 -10.60 25.04
CA ALA A 141 -1.86 -11.60 24.97
C ALA A 141 -2.54 -12.85 24.40
N MET A 142 -2.67 -12.91 23.07
CA MET A 142 -2.64 -14.16 22.37
C MET A 142 -1.31 -14.73 22.80
N ARG A 143 -1.36 -15.53 23.86
CA ARG A 143 -0.38 -16.55 24.14
C ARG A 143 -0.13 -17.18 22.78
N PHE A 144 0.98 -16.79 22.17
CA PHE A 144 1.63 -17.58 21.15
C PHE A 144 1.86 -18.90 21.86
N ALA A 145 0.89 -19.81 21.73
CA ALA A 145 1.15 -21.21 21.94
C ALA A 145 2.39 -21.46 21.08
N PRO A 146 3.48 -22.00 21.65
CA PRO A 146 4.66 -22.32 20.87
C PRO A 146 4.21 -23.29 19.79
N VAL A 147 3.93 -22.76 18.60
CA VAL A 147 3.66 -23.56 17.42
C VAL A 147 4.97 -24.26 17.19
N ARG A 148 4.99 -25.54 17.53
CA ARG A 148 6.12 -26.44 17.43
C ARG A 148 6.64 -26.39 15.99
N PHE A 149 7.62 -25.54 15.74
CA PHE A 149 8.39 -25.45 14.49
C PHE A 149 9.12 -26.76 14.14
N ALA A 150 9.08 -27.76 15.03
CA ALA A 150 9.55 -29.11 14.78
C ALA A 150 8.72 -29.89 13.72
N SER A 151 7.48 -29.48 13.40
CA SER A 151 6.62 -30.24 12.48
C SER A 151 6.85 -29.93 10.98
N MET A 152 7.32 -28.74 10.61
CA MET A 152 7.47 -28.38 9.19
C MET A 152 8.69 -29.02 8.50
N ARG A 153 9.76 -29.34 9.25
CA ARG A 153 10.89 -30.10 8.68
C ARG A 153 10.52 -31.54 8.28
N ALA A 154 9.57 -32.16 8.98
CA ALA A 154 9.11 -33.51 8.63
C ALA A 154 8.17 -33.53 7.40
N ALA A 155 7.35 -32.49 7.21
CA ALA A 155 6.46 -32.36 6.05
C ALA A 155 7.23 -32.12 4.74
N ALA A 156 8.30 -31.31 4.77
CA ALA A 156 9.14 -31.05 3.60
C ALA A 156 9.82 -32.33 3.06
N THR A 157 10.21 -33.26 3.94
CA THR A 157 10.80 -34.55 3.51
C THR A 157 9.79 -35.54 2.91
N ARG A 158 8.50 -35.51 3.29
CA ARG A 158 7.48 -36.40 2.70
C ARG A 158 7.05 -35.95 1.29
N LEU A 159 6.99 -34.65 1.03
CA LEU A 159 6.66 -34.12 -0.30
C LEU A 159 7.78 -34.38 -1.32
N ALA A 160 9.05 -34.28 -0.92
CA ALA A 160 10.19 -34.61 -1.78
C ALA A 160 10.22 -36.11 -2.21
N ARG A 161 9.67 -37.01 -1.39
CA ARG A 161 9.60 -38.45 -1.70
C ARG A 161 8.46 -38.79 -2.67
N LEU A 162 7.34 -38.07 -2.60
CA LEU A 162 6.21 -38.23 -3.52
C LEU A 162 6.47 -37.62 -4.90
N ALA A 163 7.20 -36.49 -4.97
CA ALA A 163 7.58 -35.90 -6.25
C ALA A 163 8.49 -36.82 -7.08
N ARG A 164 9.40 -37.56 -6.41
CA ARG A 164 10.31 -38.51 -7.08
C ARG A 164 9.61 -39.79 -7.57
N SER A 165 8.47 -40.15 -6.99
CA SER A 165 7.65 -41.30 -7.41
C SER A 165 6.78 -40.98 -8.65
N ARG A 166 6.33 -39.73 -8.81
CA ARG A 166 5.47 -39.34 -9.94
C ARG A 166 6.23 -39.17 -11.26
N SER A 167 7.51 -38.79 -11.23
CA SER A 167 8.35 -38.72 -12.44
C SER A 167 8.59 -40.08 -13.09
N ALA A 168 8.60 -41.18 -12.32
CA ALA A 168 8.78 -42.52 -12.89
C ALA A 168 7.52 -43.05 -13.62
N LEU A 169 6.33 -42.65 -13.16
CA LEU A 169 5.06 -43.04 -13.80
C LEU A 169 4.72 -42.19 -15.03
N ALA A 170 5.14 -40.92 -15.06
CA ALA A 170 4.90 -40.04 -16.21
C ALA A 170 5.69 -40.46 -17.47
N CYS A 171 6.92 -41.00 -17.33
CA CYS A 171 7.68 -41.51 -18.49
C CYS A 171 7.07 -42.79 -19.09
N ALA A 172 6.37 -43.61 -18.31
CA ALA A 172 5.73 -44.82 -18.83
C ALA A 172 4.43 -44.51 -19.61
N ALA A 173 3.72 -43.42 -19.27
CA ALA A 173 2.45 -43.05 -19.92
C ALA A 173 2.64 -42.26 -21.24
N LEU A 174 3.77 -41.58 -21.43
CA LEU A 174 4.06 -40.79 -22.63
C LEU A 174 4.51 -41.62 -23.84
N GLY A 175 4.68 -42.94 -23.70
CA GLY A 175 5.05 -43.82 -24.79
C GLY A 175 3.91 -44.30 -25.69
N LEU A 176 2.64 -44.04 -25.35
CA LEU A 176 1.50 -44.72 -26.01
C LEU A 176 0.48 -43.84 -26.74
N VAL A 177 0.69 -42.53 -26.86
CA VAL A 177 -0.25 -41.64 -27.59
C VAL A 177 0.49 -40.83 -28.64
N ALA A 178 1.24 -41.52 -29.48
CA ALA A 178 1.74 -41.00 -30.75
C ALA A 178 0.88 -41.57 -31.87
N SER A 179 -0.39 -41.18 -31.96
CA SER A 179 -1.18 -41.31 -33.20
C SER A 179 -2.50 -40.56 -33.08
N ALA A 180 -2.73 -39.72 -34.10
CA ALA A 180 -3.98 -39.07 -34.45
C ALA A 180 -4.45 -37.90 -33.57
N LEU A 181 -4.20 -36.69 -34.04
CA LEU A 181 -5.23 -35.65 -34.04
C LEU A 181 -5.08 -34.77 -35.30
N PRO A 182 -6.18 -34.52 -36.04
CA PRO A 182 -6.13 -33.85 -37.33
C PRO A 182 -6.02 -32.32 -37.20
N ALA A 183 -5.58 -31.74 -38.30
CA ALA A 183 -5.53 -30.33 -38.59
C ALA A 183 -6.93 -29.66 -38.60
N ALA A 184 -6.87 -28.32 -38.50
CA ALA A 184 -7.92 -27.32 -38.78
C ALA A 184 -8.71 -26.81 -37.57
N ALA A 185 -8.38 -25.59 -37.14
CA ALA A 185 -9.37 -24.51 -36.97
C ALA A 185 -8.65 -23.15 -36.89
N GLU A 186 -8.94 -22.36 -37.90
CA GLU A 186 -8.72 -20.95 -38.15
C GLU A 186 -8.84 -20.05 -36.89
N ILE A 187 -7.74 -19.41 -36.50
CA ILE A 187 -7.75 -18.34 -35.48
C ILE A 187 -7.89 -17.01 -36.22
N ALA A 188 -9.05 -16.41 -36.07
CA ALA A 188 -9.35 -15.06 -36.52
C ALA A 188 -8.37 -14.05 -35.90
N ALA A 189 -7.89 -13.14 -36.76
CA ALA A 189 -6.95 -12.09 -36.45
C ALA A 189 -7.46 -11.16 -35.32
N ALA A 190 -6.62 -11.00 -34.29
CA ALA A 190 -6.81 -9.99 -33.27
C ALA A 190 -6.64 -8.57 -33.87
N PRO A 191 -7.48 -7.59 -33.49
CA PRO A 191 -7.31 -6.21 -33.93
C PRO A 191 -6.04 -5.60 -33.33
N ALA A 192 -5.31 -4.88 -34.17
CA ALA A 192 -4.07 -4.19 -33.81
C ALA A 192 -4.26 -3.21 -32.63
N PRO A 193 -3.26 -3.07 -31.73
CA PRO A 193 -3.30 -2.08 -30.66
C PRO A 193 -3.25 -0.67 -31.24
N SER A 194 -4.20 0.17 -30.82
CA SER A 194 -4.28 1.58 -31.17
C SER A 194 -3.04 2.33 -30.68
N ALA A 195 -2.26 2.82 -31.65
CA ALA A 195 -1.20 3.80 -31.41
C ALA A 195 -1.84 5.13 -30.97
N GLY A 196 -1.44 5.65 -29.80
CA GLY A 196 -1.65 7.07 -29.50
C GLY A 196 -2.03 7.41 -28.06
N ARG A 197 -1.08 7.30 -27.13
CA ARG A 197 -1.03 8.23 -25.99
C ARG A 197 0.40 8.73 -25.83
N PRO A 198 0.66 10.05 -25.93
CA PRO A 198 1.99 10.59 -25.70
C PRO A 198 2.37 10.32 -24.24
N ALA A 199 3.47 9.59 -24.05
CA ALA A 199 4.07 9.36 -22.75
C ALA A 199 4.36 10.72 -22.08
N ALA A 200 3.80 10.92 -20.88
CA ALA A 200 4.12 12.08 -20.07
C ALA A 200 5.63 12.07 -19.76
N LYS A 201 6.26 13.20 -20.05
CA LYS A 201 7.70 13.43 -20.12
C LYS A 201 8.31 13.62 -18.72
N TYR A 202 8.10 12.66 -17.82
CA TYR A 202 8.74 12.64 -16.50
C TYR A 202 9.43 11.29 -16.29
N PRO A 203 10.73 11.17 -16.65
CA PRO A 203 11.53 10.04 -16.22
C PRO A 203 11.82 10.21 -14.71
N VAL A 204 10.86 9.88 -13.85
CA VAL A 204 11.15 9.68 -12.43
C VAL A 204 11.73 8.28 -12.31
N THR A 205 13.06 8.21 -12.21
CA THR A 205 13.73 6.94 -11.94
C THR A 205 13.28 6.42 -10.56
N ARG A 206 12.96 5.12 -10.48
CA ARG A 206 12.40 4.43 -9.29
C ARG A 206 13.22 4.62 -8.00
N ALA A 207 14.48 5.03 -8.11
CA ALA A 207 15.39 5.25 -6.99
C ALA A 207 15.23 6.64 -6.33
N THR A 208 14.99 7.71 -7.09
CA THR A 208 14.98 9.09 -6.55
C THR A 208 13.68 9.44 -5.84
N ALA A 209 12.52 9.00 -6.34
CA ALA A 209 11.24 9.24 -5.67
C ALA A 209 11.15 8.62 -4.26
N ARG A 210 11.85 7.49 -4.04
CA ARG A 210 11.89 6.82 -2.74
C ARG A 210 12.71 7.61 -1.73
N GLN A 211 13.78 8.28 -2.17
CA GLN A 211 14.69 9.00 -1.28
C GLN A 211 14.14 10.37 -0.84
N ASP A 212 13.52 11.14 -1.75
CA ASP A 212 12.95 12.44 -1.41
C ASP A 212 11.73 12.32 -0.48
N TYR A 213 10.92 11.28 -0.67
CA TYR A 213 9.77 11.01 0.22
C TYR A 213 10.23 10.64 1.64
N ILE A 214 11.30 9.85 1.80
CA ILE A 214 11.82 9.42 3.10
C ILE A 214 12.47 10.59 3.88
N LEU A 215 13.21 11.46 3.19
CA LEU A 215 13.87 12.61 3.83
C LEU A 215 12.86 13.63 4.33
N HIS A 216 11.81 13.93 3.56
CA HIS A 216 10.78 14.86 4.00
C HIS A 216 9.91 14.29 5.14
N TYR A 217 9.73 12.96 5.18
CA TYR A 217 8.98 12.29 6.24
C TYR A 217 9.74 12.24 7.58
N SER A 218 11.05 12.01 7.54
CA SER A 218 11.89 11.93 8.75
C SER A 218 11.96 13.28 9.49
N ASP A 219 12.06 14.39 8.75
CA ASP A 219 12.10 15.74 9.32
C ASP A 219 10.80 16.16 10.02
N CYS A 220 9.64 15.64 9.58
CA CYS A 220 8.35 15.97 10.19
C CYS A 220 7.89 15.00 11.28
N HIS A 221 8.41 13.76 11.31
CA HIS A 221 8.01 12.74 12.29
C HIS A 221 9.02 12.48 13.41
N GLY A 222 10.21 13.12 13.37
CA GLY A 222 11.20 13.00 14.45
C GLY A 222 11.71 11.57 14.64
N LEU A 223 11.88 10.84 13.54
CA LEU A 223 12.55 9.54 13.50
C LEU A 223 14.08 9.71 13.42
#